data_AF-A0A2R6CIU5-F1
#
_entry.id   AF-A0A2R6CIU5-F1
#
_cell.length_a   1.000
_cell.length_b   1.000
_cell.length_c   1.000
_cell.angle_alpha   90.00
_cell.angle_beta   90.00
_cell.angle_gamma   90.00
#
_symmetry.space_group_name_H-M   'P 1'
#
loop_
_entity.id
_entity.type
_entity.pdbx_description
1 polymer ?
#
loop_
_entity_poly.entity_id
_entity_poly.type
_entity_poly.pdbx_seq_one_letter_code
_entity_poly.pdbx_strand_id
1 'polypeptide(L)'
;MTGINRQARRELFDAARERLRTERCRTADEREAFAAFERRVRELDGWSTPVQNDVSGVTLAAAGSQRGLGAVQEAYEATVMSVPHYSEEYDEPFEQHVRAEFGPDLAALLTQGQAFDSRTRQTVLAAASEAQETRDRLIRALDDEQESFEDVVGELLSVLEELPEYEDARFPKLSFGTLDAYRARLLVLEEK
;
A
#
# COMPACT_ATOMS: atom_id res chain seq x y z
N MET A 1 -33.79 21.47 14.15
CA MET A 1 -32.33 21.42 13.94
C MET A 1 -31.95 19.97 14.02
N THR A 2 -31.45 19.39 12.93
CA THR A 2 -31.07 17.99 12.86
C THR A 2 -29.89 17.80 13.81
N GLY A 3 -30.15 17.27 15.00
CA GLY A 3 -29.11 17.01 16.00
C GLY A 3 -28.00 16.19 15.36
N ILE A 4 -26.75 16.53 15.66
CA ILE A 4 -25.59 15.81 15.14
C ILE A 4 -25.75 14.34 15.55
N ASN A 5 -25.88 13.44 14.56
CA ASN A 5 -25.95 12.00 14.82
C ASN A 5 -24.58 11.48 15.23
N ARG A 6 -24.28 11.57 16.52
CA ARG A 6 -23.00 11.20 17.14
C ARG A 6 -22.60 9.76 16.87
N GLN A 7 -23.58 8.85 16.88
CA GLN A 7 -23.35 7.44 16.58
C GLN A 7 -22.88 7.28 15.13
N ALA A 8 -23.57 7.91 14.18
CA ALA A 8 -23.17 7.88 12.78
C ALA A 8 -21.78 8.51 12.55
N ARG A 9 -21.40 9.55 13.31
CA ARG A 9 -20.05 10.14 13.22
C ARG A 9 -18.96 9.20 13.75
N ARG A 10 -19.22 8.52 14.88
CA ARG A 10 -18.30 7.50 15.43
C ARG A 10 -18.12 6.35 14.44
N GLU A 11 -19.20 5.83 13.88
CA GLU A 11 -19.16 4.77 12.87
C GLU A 11 -18.37 5.19 11.62
N LEU A 12 -18.49 6.46 11.19
CA LEU A 12 -17.68 6.99 10.09
C LEU A 12 -16.18 7.04 10.43
N PHE A 13 -15.81 7.44 11.64
CA PHE A 13 -14.40 7.46 12.06
C PHE A 13 -13.83 6.04 12.17
N ASP A 14 -14.61 5.09 12.71
CA ASP A 14 -14.21 3.69 12.79
C ASP A 14 -14.04 3.07 11.40
N ALA A 15 -14.93 3.38 10.46
CA ALA A 15 -14.81 2.92 9.08
C ALA A 15 -13.58 3.50 8.38
N ALA A 16 -13.28 4.79 8.58
CA ALA A 16 -12.09 5.42 8.02
C ALA A 16 -10.79 4.81 8.60
N ARG A 17 -10.75 4.57 9.91
CA ARG A 17 -9.65 3.87 10.58
C ARG A 17 -9.42 2.47 10.01
N GLU A 18 -10.50 1.71 9.79
CA GLU A 18 -10.39 0.36 9.25
C GLU A 18 -9.89 0.36 7.80
N ARG A 19 -10.29 1.38 7.01
CA ARG A 19 -9.76 1.55 5.65
C ARG A 19 -8.26 1.83 5.65
N LEU A 20 -7.77 2.75 6.49
CA LEU A 20 -6.33 3.04 6.61
C LEU A 20 -5.53 1.80 7.03
N ARG A 21 -6.04 1.04 8.01
CA ARG A 21 -5.42 -0.23 8.43
C ARG A 21 -5.37 -1.26 7.31
N THR A 22 -6.47 -1.42 6.58
CA THR A 22 -6.55 -2.36 5.47
C THR A 22 -5.52 -2.00 4.40
N GLU A 23 -5.45 -0.73 4.01
CA GLU A 23 -4.50 -0.23 3.02
C GLU A 23 -3.05 -0.43 3.46
N ARG A 24 -2.74 -0.15 4.73
CA ARG A 24 -1.41 -0.39 5.30
C ARG A 24 -1.03 -1.86 5.30
N CYS A 25 -1.94 -2.75 5.68
CA CYS A 25 -1.71 -4.20 5.66
C CYS A 25 -1.47 -4.70 4.24
N ARG A 26 -2.30 -4.29 3.28
CA ARG A 26 -2.14 -4.63 1.85
C ARG A 26 -0.80 -4.17 1.31
N THR A 27 -0.42 -2.93 1.58
CA THR A 27 0.87 -2.37 1.16
C THR A 27 2.05 -3.16 1.75
N ALA A 28 1.94 -3.60 3.01
CA ALA A 28 2.95 -4.45 3.64
C ALA A 28 3.05 -5.84 3.01
N ASP A 29 1.91 -6.45 2.68
CA ASP A 29 1.86 -7.74 1.99
C ASP A 29 2.49 -7.65 0.59
N GLU A 30 2.20 -6.59 -0.16
CA GLU A 30 2.85 -6.31 -1.46
C GLU A 30 4.36 -6.15 -1.32
N ARG A 31 4.82 -5.40 -0.31
CA ARG A 31 6.24 -5.20 -0.04
C ARG A 31 6.95 -6.53 0.21
N GLU A 32 6.36 -7.42 1.01
CA GLU A 32 6.92 -8.74 1.24
C GLU A 32 6.86 -9.62 -0.02
N ALA A 33 5.82 -9.49 -0.84
CA ALA A 33 5.72 -10.19 -2.12
C ALA A 33 6.82 -9.77 -3.10
N PHE A 34 7.15 -8.48 -3.19
CA PHE A 34 8.30 -8.01 -3.97
C PHE A 34 9.63 -8.47 -3.39
N ALA A 35 9.78 -8.52 -2.06
CA ALA A 35 10.98 -9.09 -1.43
C ALA A 35 11.12 -10.60 -1.74
N ALA A 36 10.02 -11.35 -1.72
CA ALA A 36 10.00 -12.75 -2.10
C ALA A 36 10.32 -12.96 -3.58
N PHE A 37 9.77 -12.13 -4.47
CA PHE A 37 10.10 -12.10 -5.90
C PHE A 37 11.60 -11.90 -6.10
N GLU A 38 12.16 -10.87 -5.47
CA GLU A 38 13.57 -10.52 -5.58
C GLU A 38 14.48 -11.66 -5.10
N ARG A 39 14.11 -12.36 -4.01
CA ARG A 39 14.82 -13.57 -3.55
C ARG A 39 14.80 -14.68 -4.61
N ARG A 40 13.64 -14.97 -5.21
CA ARG A 40 13.53 -15.98 -6.28
C ARG A 40 14.36 -15.62 -7.51
N VAL A 41 14.33 -14.36 -7.96
CA VAL A 41 15.15 -13.91 -9.11
C VAL A 41 16.65 -14.03 -8.82
N ARG A 42 17.07 -13.84 -7.55
CA ARG A 42 18.46 -14.07 -7.18
C ARG A 42 18.88 -15.54 -7.32
N GLU A 43 18.01 -16.47 -6.94
CA GLU A 43 18.25 -17.92 -6.98
C GLU A 43 18.37 -18.48 -8.41
N LEU A 44 17.70 -17.86 -9.39
CA LEU A 44 17.77 -18.26 -10.81
C LEU A 44 19.19 -18.18 -11.42
N ASP A 45 20.10 -17.43 -10.80
CA ASP A 45 21.51 -17.32 -11.22
C ASP A 45 22.27 -18.66 -11.08
N GLY A 46 21.83 -19.51 -10.14
CA GLY A 46 22.42 -20.84 -9.95
C GLY A 46 22.26 -21.80 -11.14
N TRP A 47 21.42 -21.45 -12.12
CA TRP A 47 21.09 -22.30 -13.28
C TRP A 47 21.91 -21.96 -14.53
N SER A 48 22.57 -20.80 -14.55
CA SER A 48 23.39 -20.31 -15.67
C SER A 48 24.87 -20.60 -15.44
N THR A 49 25.25 -21.87 -15.26
CA THR A 49 26.66 -22.26 -15.43
C THR A 49 26.91 -22.58 -16.90
N PRO A 50 27.73 -21.80 -17.63
CA PRO A 50 28.03 -22.11 -19.02
C PRO A 50 29.02 -23.28 -19.04
N VAL A 51 28.54 -24.45 -19.48
CA VAL A 51 29.44 -25.53 -19.89
C VAL A 51 30.22 -25.03 -21.11
N GLN A 52 31.47 -24.68 -20.89
CA GLN A 52 32.41 -24.40 -21.98
C GLN A 52 32.65 -25.69 -22.77
N ASN A 53 32.02 -25.81 -23.94
CA ASN A 53 32.67 -26.14 -25.21
C ASN A 53 31.63 -26.55 -26.27
N ASP A 54 31.91 -26.12 -27.50
CA ASP A 54 31.39 -26.60 -28.78
C ASP A 54 30.24 -25.81 -29.45
N VAL A 55 30.28 -25.79 -30.79
CA VAL A 55 29.46 -24.97 -31.71
C VAL A 55 27.95 -25.26 -31.60
N SER A 56 27.56 -26.30 -30.85
CA SER A 56 26.17 -26.57 -30.40
C SER A 56 25.68 -25.64 -29.26
N GLY A 57 26.54 -24.75 -28.75
CA GLY A 57 26.24 -23.88 -27.61
C GLY A 57 25.27 -22.73 -27.89
N VAL A 58 25.12 -22.28 -29.13
CA VAL A 58 24.24 -21.12 -29.45
C VAL A 58 22.76 -21.47 -29.28
N THR A 59 22.33 -22.66 -29.69
CA THR A 59 20.95 -23.13 -29.53
C THR A 59 20.62 -23.47 -28.08
N LEU A 60 21.57 -24.06 -27.33
CA LEU A 60 21.39 -24.31 -25.89
C LEU A 60 21.34 -23.01 -25.07
N ALA A 61 22.17 -22.02 -25.40
CA ALA A 61 22.17 -20.74 -24.72
C ALA A 61 20.84 -19.99 -24.93
N ALA A 62 20.31 -19.98 -26.15
CA ALA A 62 18.99 -19.39 -26.44
C ALA A 62 17.86 -20.09 -25.66
N ALA A 63 17.83 -21.43 -25.65
CA ALA A 63 16.83 -22.19 -24.91
C ALA A 63 16.93 -21.98 -23.38
N GLY A 64 18.14 -21.87 -22.83
CA GLY A 64 18.36 -21.55 -21.42
C GLY A 64 17.90 -20.13 -21.06
N SER A 65 18.13 -19.19 -21.97
CA SER A 65 17.79 -17.78 -21.76
C SER A 65 16.27 -17.55 -21.82
N GLN A 66 15.56 -18.28 -22.69
CA GLN A 66 14.10 -18.24 -22.80
C GLN A 66 13.42 -18.92 -21.60
N ARG A 67 14.01 -19.98 -21.06
CA ARG A 67 13.60 -20.55 -19.77
C ARG A 67 13.80 -19.58 -18.61
N GLY A 68 14.86 -18.78 -18.64
CA GLY A 68 15.12 -17.74 -17.64
C GLY A 68 14.03 -16.68 -17.58
N LEU A 69 13.58 -16.17 -18.74
CA LEU A 69 12.47 -15.20 -18.80
C LEU A 69 11.16 -15.81 -18.27
N GLY A 70 10.84 -17.04 -18.68
CA GLY A 70 9.67 -17.75 -18.17
C GLY A 70 9.71 -17.98 -16.65
N ALA A 71 10.89 -18.29 -16.10
CA ALA A 71 11.07 -18.46 -14.66
C ALA A 71 10.93 -17.14 -13.88
N VAL A 72 11.31 -16.00 -14.47
CA VAL A 72 11.06 -14.67 -13.85
C VAL A 72 9.58 -14.35 -13.87
N GLN A 73 8.88 -14.61 -14.98
CA GLN A 73 7.43 -14.42 -15.06
C GLN A 73 6.70 -15.30 -14.03
N GLU A 74 7.02 -16.59 -13.97
CA GLU A 74 6.44 -17.53 -12.99
C GLU A 74 6.74 -17.07 -11.56
N ALA A 75 7.96 -16.62 -11.28
CA ALA A 75 8.32 -16.10 -9.96
C ALA A 75 7.47 -14.89 -9.59
N TYR A 76 7.21 -13.98 -10.53
CA TYR A 76 6.38 -12.78 -10.33
C TYR A 76 4.91 -13.13 -10.10
N GLU A 77 4.35 -13.99 -10.94
CA GLU A 77 2.96 -14.46 -10.82
C GLU A 77 2.74 -15.17 -9.48
N ALA A 78 3.68 -16.03 -9.09
CA ALA A 78 3.63 -16.82 -7.86
C ALA A 78 4.03 -16.04 -6.59
N THR A 79 4.35 -14.75 -6.67
CA THR A 79 4.56 -13.88 -5.50
C THR A 79 3.66 -12.64 -5.56
N VAL A 80 3.91 -11.74 -6.50
CA VAL A 80 3.31 -10.40 -6.56
C VAL A 80 1.85 -10.49 -7.00
N MET A 81 1.54 -11.33 -8.00
CA MET A 81 0.15 -11.53 -8.43
C MET A 81 -0.60 -12.56 -7.57
N SER A 82 0.07 -13.20 -6.62
CA SER A 82 -0.51 -14.16 -5.67
C SER A 82 -0.86 -13.54 -4.32
N VAL A 83 -0.68 -12.23 -4.16
CA VAL A 83 -1.07 -11.52 -2.94
C VAL A 83 -2.60 -11.57 -2.80
N PRO A 84 -3.17 -11.82 -1.60
CA PRO A 84 -4.60 -12.13 -1.44
C PRO A 84 -5.56 -11.13 -2.07
N HIS A 85 -5.22 -9.83 -2.08
CA HIS A 85 -6.07 -8.77 -2.65
C HIS A 85 -5.89 -8.54 -4.15
N TYR A 86 -4.93 -9.21 -4.80
CA TYR A 86 -4.58 -8.94 -6.20
C TYR A 86 -5.75 -9.13 -7.17
N SER A 87 -6.45 -10.26 -7.08
CA SER A 87 -7.58 -10.58 -7.96
C SER A 87 -8.83 -9.75 -7.68
N GLU A 88 -8.95 -9.17 -6.49
CA GLU A 88 -10.09 -8.33 -6.12
C GLU A 88 -9.88 -6.87 -6.54
N GLU A 89 -8.63 -6.40 -6.52
CA GLU A 89 -8.29 -4.99 -6.69
C GLU A 89 -7.78 -4.65 -8.10
N TYR A 90 -7.03 -5.57 -8.72
CA TYR A 90 -6.42 -5.35 -10.03
C TYR A 90 -7.02 -6.26 -11.11
N ASP A 91 -6.99 -7.58 -10.90
CA ASP A 91 -7.35 -8.59 -11.92
C ASP A 91 -6.70 -8.32 -13.30
N GLU A 92 -5.50 -7.72 -13.28
CA GLU A 92 -4.77 -7.34 -14.49
C GLU A 92 -3.89 -8.48 -15.00
N PRO A 93 -3.66 -8.60 -16.33
CA PRO A 93 -2.71 -9.55 -16.87
C PRO A 93 -1.27 -9.15 -16.53
N PHE A 94 -0.36 -10.15 -16.48
CA PHE A 94 1.06 -9.96 -16.16
C PHE A 94 1.71 -8.79 -16.91
N GLU A 95 1.52 -8.70 -18.24
CA GLU A 95 2.13 -7.64 -19.06
C GLU A 95 1.68 -6.23 -18.64
N GLN A 96 0.41 -6.06 -18.28
CA GLN A 96 -0.13 -4.78 -17.86
C GLN A 96 0.45 -4.39 -16.50
N HIS A 97 0.42 -5.33 -15.55
CA HIS A 97 0.88 -5.07 -14.19
C HIS A 97 2.39 -4.82 -14.14
N VAL A 98 3.20 -5.65 -14.82
CA VAL A 98 4.65 -5.46 -14.87
C VAL A 98 5.04 -4.18 -15.59
N ARG A 99 4.24 -3.71 -16.55
CA ARG A 99 4.44 -2.42 -17.21
C ARG A 99 4.15 -1.25 -16.27
N ALA A 100 3.12 -1.35 -15.44
CA ALA A 100 2.81 -0.34 -14.44
C ALA A 100 3.92 -0.26 -13.38
N GLU A 101 4.40 -1.42 -12.90
CA GLU A 101 5.37 -1.49 -11.80
C GLU A 101 6.82 -1.25 -12.24
N PHE A 102 7.25 -1.84 -13.36
CA PHE A 102 8.65 -1.81 -13.80
C PHE A 102 8.89 -0.98 -15.07
N GLY A 103 7.83 -0.39 -15.61
CA GLY A 103 7.90 0.42 -16.80
C GLY A 103 7.84 -0.38 -18.12
N PRO A 104 7.66 0.34 -19.24
CA PRO A 104 7.39 -0.25 -20.55
C PRO A 104 8.57 -1.05 -21.11
N ASP A 105 9.80 -0.62 -20.84
CA ASP A 105 11.00 -1.24 -21.40
C ASP A 105 11.25 -2.62 -20.78
N LEU A 106 11.11 -2.73 -19.45
CA LEU A 106 11.30 -4.00 -18.77
C LEU A 106 10.13 -4.96 -19.05
N ALA A 107 8.91 -4.44 -19.15
CA ALA A 107 7.76 -5.23 -19.57
C ALA A 107 7.98 -5.86 -20.95
N ALA A 108 8.40 -5.07 -21.94
CA ALA A 108 8.68 -5.57 -23.29
C ALA A 108 9.83 -6.59 -23.29
N LEU A 109 10.87 -6.37 -22.47
CA LEU A 109 11.98 -7.31 -22.34
C LEU A 109 11.54 -8.65 -21.71
N LEU A 110 10.65 -8.62 -20.72
CA LEU A 110 10.17 -9.83 -20.05
C LEU A 110 9.15 -10.60 -20.90
N THR A 111 8.34 -9.92 -21.72
CA THR A 111 7.31 -10.56 -22.55
C THR A 111 7.80 -10.95 -23.95
N GLN A 112 8.65 -10.16 -24.57
CA GLN A 112 9.11 -10.33 -25.97
C GLN A 112 10.61 -10.62 -26.09
N GLY A 113 11.35 -10.50 -24.98
CA GLY A 113 12.79 -10.72 -24.96
C GLY A 113 13.17 -12.13 -25.41
N GLN A 114 14.35 -12.23 -26.02
CA GLN A 114 14.89 -13.48 -26.51
C GLN A 114 15.94 -14.07 -25.56
N ALA A 115 16.46 -13.27 -24.62
CA ALA A 115 17.45 -13.75 -23.67
C ALA A 115 17.35 -13.08 -22.29
N PHE A 116 17.38 -13.90 -21.24
CA PHE A 116 17.65 -13.48 -19.87
C PHE A 116 19.15 -13.54 -19.59
N ASP A 117 19.82 -12.38 -19.63
CA ASP A 117 21.24 -12.25 -19.31
C ASP A 117 21.45 -11.59 -17.93
N SER A 118 22.71 -11.51 -17.48
CA SER A 118 23.07 -10.91 -16.18
C SER A 118 22.64 -9.44 -16.08
N ARG A 119 22.62 -8.71 -17.18
CA ARG A 119 22.17 -7.31 -17.23
C ARG A 119 20.67 -7.22 -17.02
N THR A 120 19.89 -8.02 -17.73
CA THR A 120 18.43 -8.12 -17.60
C THR A 120 18.06 -8.48 -16.16
N ARG A 121 18.75 -9.46 -15.58
CA ARG A 121 18.58 -9.81 -14.16
C ARG A 121 18.86 -8.63 -13.24
N GLN A 122 19.97 -7.92 -13.43
CA GLN A 122 20.29 -6.77 -12.59
C GLN A 122 19.23 -5.66 -12.70
N THR A 123 18.67 -5.44 -13.89
CA THR A 123 17.56 -4.51 -14.10
C THR A 123 16.29 -4.96 -13.39
N VAL A 124 15.94 -6.25 -13.43
CA VAL A 124 14.79 -6.81 -12.69
C VAL A 124 14.97 -6.65 -11.18
N LEU A 125 16.17 -6.94 -10.66
CA LEU A 125 16.45 -6.78 -9.24
C LEU A 125 16.40 -5.32 -8.80
N ALA A 126 16.91 -4.39 -9.63
CA ALA A 126 16.82 -2.96 -9.36
C ALA A 126 15.35 -2.49 -9.32
N ALA A 127 14.54 -2.92 -10.30
CA ALA A 127 13.11 -2.57 -10.35
C ALA A 127 12.33 -3.16 -9.16
N ALA A 128 12.64 -4.40 -8.76
CA ALA A 128 12.04 -5.00 -7.56
C ALA A 128 12.45 -4.27 -6.27
N SER A 129 13.68 -3.79 -6.18
CA SER A 129 14.14 -2.97 -5.04
C SER A 129 13.43 -1.61 -5.01
N GLU A 130 13.26 -0.95 -6.17
CA GLU A 130 12.55 0.31 -6.27
C GLU A 130 11.06 0.18 -5.92
N ALA A 131 10.42 -0.93 -6.33
CA ALA A 131 9.05 -1.24 -5.94
C ALA A 131 8.93 -1.43 -4.41
N GLN A 132 9.87 -2.15 -3.78
CA GLN A 132 9.93 -2.29 -2.32
C GLN A 132 10.09 -0.94 -1.62
N GLU A 133 11.03 -0.10 -2.08
CA GLU A 133 11.24 1.24 -1.50
C GLU A 133 10.00 2.13 -1.64
N THR A 134 9.28 2.02 -2.75
CA THR A 134 8.03 2.76 -2.98
C THR A 134 6.97 2.35 -1.97
N ARG A 135 6.80 1.05 -1.73
CA ARG A 135 5.87 0.54 -0.70
C ARG A 135 6.33 0.93 0.71
N ASP A 136 7.62 0.88 1.02
CA ASP A 136 8.16 1.34 2.31
C ASP A 136 7.86 2.84 2.54
N ARG A 137 7.94 3.69 1.51
CA ARG A 137 7.56 5.10 1.59
C ARG A 137 6.06 5.26 1.83
N LEU A 138 5.23 4.49 1.12
CA LEU A 138 3.78 4.51 1.30
C LEU A 138 3.36 4.04 2.69
N ILE A 139 3.96 2.97 3.23
CA ILE A 139 3.71 2.50 4.60
C ILE A 139 3.99 3.60 5.62
N ARG A 140 5.11 4.32 5.47
CA ARG A 140 5.43 5.46 6.36
C ARG A 140 4.39 6.57 6.25
N ALA A 141 3.98 6.92 5.03
CA ALA A 141 2.94 7.93 4.83
C ALA A 141 1.60 7.52 5.45
N LEU A 142 1.22 6.24 5.35
CA LEU A 142 0.01 5.71 5.98
C LEU A 142 0.12 5.67 7.51
N ASP A 143 1.30 5.35 8.05
CA ASP A 143 1.55 5.40 9.49
C ASP A 143 1.44 6.85 10.02
N ASP A 144 2.01 7.83 9.31
CA ASP A 144 1.89 9.26 9.62
C ASP A 144 0.44 9.77 9.49
N GLU A 145 -0.28 9.34 8.45
CA GLU A 145 -1.69 9.67 8.24
C GLU A 145 -2.56 9.07 9.35
N GLN A 146 -2.28 7.84 9.77
CA GLN A 146 -3.00 7.21 10.87
C GLN A 146 -2.79 7.97 12.18
N GLU A 147 -1.56 8.40 12.50
CA GLU A 147 -1.30 9.22 13.69
C GLU A 147 -2.07 10.55 13.64
N SER A 148 -1.94 11.28 12.53
CA SER A 148 -2.66 12.55 12.35
C SER A 148 -4.18 12.37 12.39
N PHE A 149 -4.69 11.27 11.84
CA PHE A 149 -6.12 10.95 11.86
C PHE A 149 -6.62 10.67 13.27
N GLU A 150 -5.87 9.91 14.08
CA GLU A 150 -6.22 9.64 15.47
C GLU A 150 -6.23 10.91 16.32
N ASP A 151 -5.28 11.83 16.11
CA ASP A 151 -5.25 13.13 16.79
C ASP A 151 -6.52 13.95 16.50
N VAL A 152 -6.83 14.13 15.21
CA VAL A 152 -8.02 14.89 14.76
C VAL A 152 -9.31 14.22 15.26
N VAL A 153 -9.41 12.90 15.19
CA VAL A 153 -10.58 12.17 15.70
C VAL A 153 -10.70 12.32 17.21
N GLY A 154 -9.59 12.31 17.96
CA GLY A 154 -9.58 12.57 19.39
C GLY A 154 -10.16 13.95 19.74
N GLU A 155 -9.73 14.99 19.02
CA GLU A 155 -10.24 16.35 19.16
C GLU A 155 -11.74 16.43 18.83
N LEU A 156 -12.16 15.86 17.70
CA LEU A 156 -13.55 15.86 17.26
C LEU A 156 -14.46 15.08 18.23
N LEU A 157 -14.01 13.94 18.76
CA LEU A 157 -14.76 13.18 19.75
C LEU A 157 -14.89 13.93 21.07
N SER A 158 -13.83 14.63 21.51
CA SER A 158 -13.91 15.52 22.67
C SER A 158 -14.98 16.60 22.46
N VAL A 159 -15.03 17.25 21.30
CA VAL A 159 -16.08 18.24 20.99
C VAL A 159 -17.47 17.59 20.99
N LEU A 160 -17.63 16.43 20.35
CA LEU A 160 -18.90 15.71 20.28
C LEU A 160 -19.42 15.23 21.64
N GLU A 161 -18.53 14.99 22.61
CA GLU A 161 -18.88 14.63 23.98
C GLU A 161 -19.33 15.83 24.82
N GLU A 162 -18.79 17.03 24.55
CA GLU A 162 -19.14 18.25 25.27
C GLU A 162 -20.45 18.91 24.75
N LEU A 163 -20.79 18.76 23.47
CA LEU A 163 -21.99 19.36 22.85
C LEU A 163 -23.36 19.07 23.52
N PRO A 164 -23.65 17.87 24.07
CA PRO A 164 -24.93 17.57 24.70
C PRO A 164 -25.22 18.42 25.94
N GLU A 165 -24.18 18.85 26.66
CA GLU A 165 -24.32 19.73 27.83
C GLU A 165 -24.96 21.07 27.46
N TYR A 166 -24.88 21.46 26.18
CA TYR A 166 -25.42 22.70 25.65
C TYR A 166 -26.75 22.50 24.90
N GLU A 167 -26.95 21.36 24.24
CA GLU A 167 -28.24 21.05 23.60
C GLU A 167 -29.37 20.84 24.63
N ASP A 168 -29.07 20.20 25.76
CA ASP A 168 -30.05 19.92 26.82
C ASP A 168 -30.19 21.06 27.86
N ALA A 169 -29.29 22.04 27.82
CA ALA A 169 -29.34 23.20 28.71
C ALA A 169 -30.59 24.04 28.45
N ARG A 170 -31.51 24.07 29.44
CA ARG A 170 -32.61 25.05 29.47
C ARG A 170 -32.07 26.41 29.88
N PHE A 171 -31.33 27.07 28.98
CA PHE A 171 -30.70 28.38 29.17
C PHE A 171 -31.60 29.43 29.86
N PRO A 172 -32.92 29.52 29.62
CA PRO A 172 -33.78 30.50 30.27
C PRO A 172 -33.92 30.33 31.80
N LYS A 173 -33.52 29.18 32.36
CA LYS A 173 -33.65 28.86 33.79
C LYS A 173 -32.31 28.88 34.54
N LEU A 174 -31.21 29.17 33.86
CA LEU A 174 -29.87 29.14 34.42
C LEU A 174 -29.48 30.48 35.04
N SER A 175 -28.63 30.45 36.07
CA SER A 175 -28.08 31.66 36.69
C SER A 175 -27.11 32.35 35.73
N PHE A 176 -26.89 33.66 35.90
CA PHE A 176 -25.90 34.40 35.10
C PHE A 176 -24.51 33.78 35.17
N GLY A 177 -24.05 33.37 36.36
CA GLY A 177 -22.73 32.72 36.50
C GLY A 177 -22.63 31.39 35.77
N THR A 178 -23.72 30.62 35.71
CA THR A 178 -23.79 29.38 34.92
C THR A 178 -23.74 29.67 33.42
N LEU A 179 -24.45 30.70 32.95
CA LEU A 179 -24.43 31.12 31.55
C LEU A 179 -23.06 31.65 31.12
N ASP A 180 -22.37 32.41 31.98
CA ASP A 180 -21.01 32.90 31.70
C ASP A 180 -19.99 31.77 31.66
N ALA A 181 -20.13 30.76 32.53
CA ALA A 181 -19.32 29.55 32.48
C ALA A 181 -19.54 28.75 31.18
N TYR A 182 -20.79 28.57 30.75
CA TYR A 182 -21.10 27.93 29.46
C TYR A 182 -20.54 28.72 28.28
N ARG A 183 -20.63 30.05 28.30
CA ARG A 183 -20.06 30.93 27.26
C ARG A 183 -18.54 30.78 27.21
N ALA A 184 -17.85 30.83 28.34
CA ALA A 184 -16.39 30.67 28.38
C ALA A 184 -15.96 29.29 27.85
N ARG A 185 -16.71 28.24 28.18
CA ARG A 185 -16.48 26.87 27.72
C ARG A 185 -16.73 26.70 26.21
N LEU A 186 -17.75 27.37 25.65
CA LEU A 186 -17.99 27.41 24.19
C LEU A 186 -16.89 28.16 23.43
N LEU A 187 -16.36 29.25 23.98
CA LEU A 187 -15.23 29.96 23.35
C LEU A 187 -13.98 29.07 23.27
N VAL A 188 -13.71 28.27 24.31
CA VAL A 188 -12.62 27.29 24.27
C VAL A 188 -12.86 26.18 23.24
N LEU A 189 -14.12 25.75 23.06
CA LEU A 189 -14.48 24.76 22.03
C LEU A 189 -14.39 25.33 20.60
N GLU A 190 -14.61 26.63 20.42
CA GLU A 190 -14.47 27.31 19.12
C GLU A 190 -13.00 27.46 18.69
N GLU A 191 -12.08 27.52 19.66
CA GLU A 191 -10.64 27.64 19.43
C GLU A 191 -9.92 26.29 19.24
N LYS A 192 -10.60 25.16 19.46
CA LYS A 192 -10.13 23.82 19.10
C LYS A 192 -10.36 23.59 17.61
#